data_AF-A0A5B9T7T9-F1
#
_entry.id   AF-A0A5B9T7T9-F1
#
_cell.length_a   1.000
_cell.length_b   1.000
_cell.length_c   1.000
_cell.angle_alpha   90.00
_cell.angle_beta   90.00
_cell.angle_gamma   90.00
#
_symmetry.space_group_name_H-M   'P 1'
#
loop_
_entity.id
_entity.type
_entity.pdbx_description
1 polymer ?
#
loop_
_entity_poly.entity_id
_entity_poly.type
_entity_poly.pdbx_seq_one_letter_code
_entity_poly.pdbx_strand_id
1 'polypeptide(L)'
;MRNVLQILRRDLKRLVTVPAAWVIMIGIIIIPPLYAWFNIYGFWNPYGNTQGIKVAVANVDKGTDNALLGKMNLGDQIEDTLKDNDQLGWEFMGKAEAMEAIQSGDCYAAIIIPSNFSEDPANVVTDSKNRPTLEYYVNEKSSPISPKITDQGATTVDRTVNNTFVSTVSEVLTKAVNSANGTINGKTNSFVNETTAELDKTQKNVNLIRSTIEDLDAQLANVPQQTQSARQAMNDVQLAAAS
;
A
#
# COMPACT_ATOMS: atom_id res chain seq x y z
N MET A 1 40.16 54.90 -32.61
CA MET A 1 39.91 53.58 -31.97
C MET A 1 41.18 52.77 -31.64
N ARG A 2 42.28 52.85 -32.41
CA ARG A 2 43.53 52.07 -32.13
C ARG A 2 44.18 52.40 -30.76
N ASN A 3 44.13 53.65 -30.31
CA ASN A 3 44.73 54.06 -29.03
C ASN A 3 43.99 53.45 -27.83
N VAL A 4 42.66 53.32 -27.91
CA VAL A 4 41.84 52.69 -26.85
C VAL A 4 42.22 51.22 -26.69
N LEU A 5 42.38 50.49 -27.80
CA LEU A 5 42.80 49.09 -27.81
C LEU A 5 44.24 48.89 -27.28
N GLN A 6 45.16 49.82 -27.54
CA GLN A 6 46.51 49.77 -26.98
C GLN A 6 46.54 49.99 -25.46
N ILE A 7 45.72 50.92 -24.96
CA ILE A 7 45.59 51.17 -23.52
C ILE A 7 45.00 49.94 -22.84
N LEU A 8 43.92 49.39 -23.38
CA LEU A 8 43.29 48.14 -22.89
C LEU A 8 44.28 46.98 -22.85
N ARG A 9 45.06 46.76 -23.91
CA ARG A 9 46.03 45.66 -23.98
C ARG A 9 47.17 45.84 -22.98
N ARG A 10 47.63 47.07 -22.76
CA ARG A 10 48.68 47.38 -21.77
C ARG A 10 48.19 47.17 -20.35
N ASP A 11 46.96 47.59 -20.06
CA ASP A 11 46.37 47.44 -18.73
C ASP A 11 46.03 45.97 -18.43
N LEU A 12 45.53 45.21 -19.41
CA LEU A 12 45.33 43.77 -19.29
C LEU A 12 46.66 43.02 -19.05
N LYS A 13 47.72 43.40 -19.77
CA LYS A 13 49.06 42.81 -19.56
C LYS A 13 49.58 43.11 -18.15
N ARG A 14 49.39 44.34 -17.65
CA ARG A 14 49.73 44.69 -16.25
C ARG A 14 48.94 43.87 -15.24
N LEU A 15 47.64 43.69 -15.46
CA LEU A 15 46.75 42.88 -14.62
C LEU A 15 47.24 41.43 -14.51
N VAL A 16 47.67 40.83 -15.63
CA VAL A 16 48.17 39.44 -15.66
C VAL A 16 49.55 39.30 -15.01
N THR A 17 50.39 40.33 -15.07
CA THR A 17 51.81 40.25 -14.64
C THR A 17 52.01 40.55 -13.14
N VAL A 18 51.00 41.08 -12.44
CA VAL A 18 51.10 41.44 -11.01
C VAL A 18 50.53 40.31 -10.15
N PRO A 19 51.35 39.53 -9.41
CA PRO A 19 50.88 38.37 -8.65
C PRO A 19 49.88 38.74 -7.54
N ALA A 20 50.05 39.89 -6.90
CA ALA A 20 49.17 40.37 -5.85
C ALA A 20 47.73 40.62 -6.33
N ALA A 21 47.55 41.06 -7.58
CA ALA A 21 46.23 41.30 -8.15
C ALA A 21 45.43 39.99 -8.30
N TRP A 22 46.11 38.90 -8.65
CA TRP A 22 45.50 37.57 -8.75
C TRP A 22 45.05 37.02 -7.39
N VAL A 23 45.85 37.21 -6.34
CA VAL A 23 45.48 36.77 -4.98
C VAL A 23 44.20 37.45 -4.51
N ILE A 24 44.08 38.76 -4.72
CA ILE A 24 42.90 39.54 -4.35
C ILE A 24 41.69 39.12 -5.20
N MET A 25 41.88 38.95 -6.51
CA MET A 25 40.82 38.54 -7.43
C MET A 25 40.27 37.15 -7.08
N ILE A 26 41.15 36.18 -6.80
CA ILE A 26 40.77 34.84 -6.38
C ILE A 26 40.03 34.89 -5.03
N GLY A 27 40.51 35.69 -4.07
CA GLY A 27 39.82 35.88 -2.79
C GLY A 27 38.40 36.39 -2.95
N ILE A 28 38.18 37.43 -3.76
CA ILE A 28 36.84 37.99 -4.01
C ILE A 28 35.94 37.01 -4.76
N ILE A 29 36.49 36.21 -5.69
CA ILE A 29 35.72 35.20 -6.42
C ILE A 29 35.35 34.01 -5.52
N ILE A 30 36.22 33.62 -4.58
CA ILE A 30 36.00 32.45 -3.72
C ILE A 30 35.07 32.77 -2.55
N ILE A 31 35.06 33.99 -2.00
CA ILE A 31 34.23 34.32 -0.82
C ILE A 31 32.73 34.03 -1.03
N PRO A 32 32.06 34.49 -2.10
CA PRO A 32 30.62 34.25 -2.28
C PRO A 32 30.25 32.76 -2.46
N PRO A 33 30.95 31.97 -3.32
CA PRO A 33 30.73 30.53 -3.42
C PRO A 33 31.01 29.77 -2.13
N LEU A 34 32.00 30.18 -1.34
CA LEU A 34 32.37 29.50 -0.10
C LEU A 34 31.32 29.76 1.00
N TYR A 35 30.79 30.98 1.05
CA TYR A 35 29.60 31.30 1.87
C TYR A 35 28.37 30.50 1.43
N ALA A 36 28.11 30.46 0.12
CA ALA A 36 27.01 29.67 -0.43
C ALA A 36 27.19 28.17 -0.13
N TRP A 37 28.41 27.64 -0.25
CA TRP A 37 28.74 26.25 0.04
C TRP A 37 28.47 25.87 1.49
N PHE A 38 28.92 26.69 2.45
CA PHE A 38 28.66 26.43 3.87
C PHE A 38 27.17 26.48 4.20
N ASN A 39 26.43 27.43 3.63
CA ASN A 39 24.99 27.49 3.80
C ASN A 39 24.30 26.28 3.16
N ILE A 40 24.64 25.95 1.91
CA ILE A 40 24.05 24.81 1.20
C ILE A 40 24.35 23.52 1.94
N TYR A 41 25.58 23.29 2.41
CA TYR A 41 25.93 22.08 3.16
C TYR A 41 25.18 22.00 4.49
N GLY A 42 25.11 23.10 5.25
CA GLY A 42 24.38 23.16 6.51
C GLY A 42 22.86 22.99 6.36
N PHE A 43 22.31 23.40 5.21
CA PHE A 43 20.89 23.27 4.87
C PHE A 43 20.59 22.18 3.83
N TRP A 44 21.56 21.31 3.51
CA TRP A 44 21.35 20.25 2.51
C TRP A 44 20.49 19.12 3.07
N ASN A 45 20.54 18.95 4.40
CA ASN A 45 19.69 18.01 5.10
C ASN A 45 19.33 18.49 6.52
N PRO A 46 18.51 19.54 6.67
CA PRO A 46 18.06 20.02 7.97
C PRO A 46 17.19 18.99 8.71
N TYR A 47 16.80 17.90 8.03
CA TYR A 47 15.96 16.81 8.54
C TYR A 47 16.71 15.48 8.64
N GLY A 48 18.02 15.45 8.37
CA GLY A 48 18.80 14.22 8.30
C GLY A 48 19.06 13.56 9.65
N ASN A 49 18.72 14.26 10.73
CA ASN A 49 18.90 13.81 12.09
C ASN A 49 17.68 14.17 12.96
N THR A 50 16.48 13.92 12.43
CA THR A 50 15.21 14.09 13.16
C THR A 50 14.96 13.02 14.21
N GLN A 51 15.88 12.06 14.40
CA GLN A 51 15.86 11.07 15.48
C GLN A 51 15.76 11.70 16.88
N GLY A 52 16.23 12.94 17.06
CA GLY A 52 16.10 13.68 18.31
C GLY A 52 14.67 14.17 18.60
N ILE A 53 13.77 14.12 17.63
CA ILE A 53 12.35 14.47 17.80
C ILE A 53 11.62 13.24 18.32
N LYS A 54 11.39 13.22 19.64
CA LYS A 54 10.66 12.14 20.29
C LYS A 54 9.16 12.27 20.06
N VAL A 55 8.55 11.19 19.57
CA VAL A 55 7.12 11.11 19.29
C VAL A 55 6.54 9.91 20.04
N ALA A 56 5.64 10.17 20.99
CA ALA A 56 4.96 9.12 21.73
C ALA A 56 3.87 8.48 20.87
N VAL A 57 3.82 7.14 20.83
CA VAL A 57 2.79 6.40 20.11
C VAL A 57 2.09 5.49 21.11
N ALA A 58 0.78 5.68 21.25
CA ALA A 58 -0.07 4.86 22.10
C ALA A 58 -1.07 4.08 21.24
N ASN A 59 -0.88 2.77 21.18
CA ASN A 59 -1.78 1.85 20.50
C ASN A 59 -2.86 1.34 21.45
N VAL A 60 -4.13 1.70 21.20
CA VAL A 60 -5.30 1.20 21.95
C VAL A 60 -6.19 0.34 21.05
N ASP A 61 -5.77 0.10 19.80
CA ASP A 61 -6.49 -0.69 18.81
C ASP A 61 -6.66 -2.14 19.28
N LYS A 62 -7.87 -2.67 19.18
CA LYS A 62 -8.17 -4.05 19.59
C LYS A 62 -8.04 -5.06 18.46
N GLY A 63 -7.76 -4.58 17.24
CA GLY A 63 -7.90 -5.37 16.03
C GLY A 63 -9.37 -5.63 15.70
N THR A 64 -9.61 -6.16 14.51
CA THR A 64 -10.93 -6.59 14.06
C THR A 64 -10.85 -8.00 13.50
N ASP A 65 -11.97 -8.73 13.54
CA ASP A 65 -12.11 -10.02 12.87
C ASP A 65 -13.27 -9.92 11.88
N ASN A 66 -12.95 -9.89 10.59
CA ASN A 66 -13.93 -9.74 9.53
C ASN A 66 -13.95 -11.00 8.66
N ALA A 67 -15.14 -11.54 8.40
CA ALA A 67 -15.34 -12.75 7.60
C ALA A 67 -14.74 -12.68 6.16
N LEU A 68 -14.55 -11.48 5.61
CA LEU A 68 -13.98 -11.27 4.28
C LEU A 68 -12.45 -11.15 4.25
N LEU A 69 -11.84 -10.64 5.33
CA LEU A 69 -10.41 -10.30 5.39
C LEU A 69 -9.64 -11.08 6.47
N GLY A 70 -10.33 -11.86 7.31
CA GLY A 70 -9.78 -12.55 8.46
C GLY A 70 -9.51 -11.63 9.65
N LYS A 71 -8.79 -12.15 10.64
CA LYS A 71 -8.29 -11.38 11.78
C LYS A 71 -7.25 -10.38 11.30
N MET A 72 -7.54 -9.09 11.50
CA MET A 72 -6.69 -7.98 11.07
C MET A 72 -6.40 -7.07 12.26
N ASN A 73 -5.12 -6.86 12.57
CA ASN A 73 -4.69 -5.85 13.54
C ASN A 73 -3.83 -4.82 12.81
N LEU A 74 -4.42 -3.67 12.51
CA LEU A 74 -3.75 -2.56 11.82
C LEU A 74 -2.95 -1.70 12.77
N GLY A 75 -3.41 -1.52 14.02
CA GLY A 75 -2.67 -0.79 15.05
C GLY A 75 -1.29 -1.40 15.28
N ASP A 76 -1.23 -2.72 15.48
CA ASP A 76 0.05 -3.43 15.69
C ASP A 76 0.97 -3.33 14.47
N GLN A 77 0.42 -3.46 13.25
CA GLN A 77 1.22 -3.34 12.02
C GLN A 77 1.78 -1.93 11.82
N ILE A 78 1.02 -0.89 12.20
CA ILE A 78 1.50 0.48 12.20
C ILE A 78 2.61 0.64 13.23
N GLU A 79 2.42 0.10 14.43
CA GLU A 79 3.42 0.14 15.50
C GLU A 79 4.75 -0.48 15.06
N ASP A 80 4.71 -1.68 14.47
CA ASP A 80 5.90 -2.37 13.98
C ASP A 80 6.57 -1.63 12.82
N THR A 81 5.79 -1.06 11.89
CA THR A 81 6.35 -0.26 10.79
C THR A 81 6.99 1.04 11.29
N LEU A 82 6.45 1.64 12.35
CA LEU A 82 7.04 2.82 12.99
C LEU A 82 8.31 2.47 13.77
N LYS A 83 8.38 1.29 14.42
CA LYS A 83 9.61 0.80 15.08
C LYS A 83 10.77 0.64 14.11
N ASP A 84 10.48 0.19 12.88
CA ASP A 84 11.48 0.04 11.82
C ASP A 84 11.88 1.38 11.15
N ASN A 85 11.21 2.48 11.50
CA ASN A 85 11.44 3.80 10.91
C ASN A 85 12.38 4.65 11.78
N ASP A 86 13.65 4.71 11.42
CA ASP A 86 14.68 5.49 12.13
C ASP A 86 14.65 7.00 11.83
N GLN A 87 13.60 7.53 11.18
CA GLN A 87 13.54 8.95 10.82
C GLN A 87 13.16 9.82 12.04
N LEU A 88 12.36 9.30 12.97
CA LEU A 88 11.90 9.98 14.18
C LEU A 88 12.16 9.11 15.40
N GLY A 89 12.27 9.72 16.58
CA GLY A 89 12.44 8.99 17.85
C GLY A 89 11.11 8.44 18.34
N TRP A 90 10.63 7.36 17.76
CA TRP A 90 9.36 6.74 18.16
C TRP A 90 9.46 6.10 19.55
N GLU A 91 8.60 6.52 20.46
CA GLU A 91 8.54 5.99 21.83
C GLU A 91 7.15 5.35 22.04
N PHE A 92 7.10 4.03 22.22
CA PHE A 92 5.85 3.29 22.33
C PHE A 92 5.47 3.12 23.80
N MET A 93 4.29 3.61 24.17
CA MET A 93 3.87 3.67 25.57
C MET A 93 2.35 3.65 25.72
N GLY A 94 1.84 3.53 26.95
CA GLY A 94 0.39 3.54 27.20
C GLY A 94 -0.23 4.93 26.95
N LYS A 95 -1.56 4.99 26.71
CA LYS A 95 -2.28 6.27 26.49
C LYS A 95 -2.02 7.30 27.59
N ALA A 96 -2.05 6.88 28.85
CA ALA A 96 -1.82 7.78 29.99
C ALA A 96 -0.38 8.33 30.02
N GLU A 97 0.59 7.46 29.75
CA GLU A 97 2.02 7.80 29.71
C GLU A 97 2.35 8.71 28.52
N ALA A 98 1.74 8.46 27.35
CA ALA A 98 1.89 9.33 26.17
C ALA A 98 1.38 10.76 26.43
N MET A 99 0.26 10.88 27.16
CA MET A 99 -0.27 12.18 27.55
C MET A 99 0.62 12.87 28.60
N GLU A 100 1.18 12.12 29.53
CA GLU A 100 2.14 12.64 30.51
C GLU A 100 3.44 13.10 29.86
N ALA A 101 3.99 12.32 28.92
CA ALA A 101 5.21 12.62 28.17
C ALA A 101 5.08 13.89 27.30
N ILE A 102 3.90 14.14 26.72
CA ILE A 102 3.59 15.43 26.12
C ILE A 102 3.62 16.53 27.18
N GLN A 103 2.92 16.35 28.30
CA GLN A 103 2.77 17.41 29.31
C GLN A 103 4.08 17.77 30.01
N SER A 104 4.96 16.79 30.23
CA SER A 104 6.31 16.97 30.80
C SER A 104 7.29 17.60 29.80
N GLY A 105 7.00 17.53 28.49
CA GLY A 105 7.89 17.99 27.43
C GLY A 105 8.95 16.96 27.01
N ASP A 106 8.84 15.72 27.50
CA ASP A 106 9.73 14.62 27.11
C ASP A 106 9.49 14.19 25.65
N CYS A 107 8.27 14.36 25.15
CA CYS A 107 7.89 14.15 23.75
C CYS A 107 7.33 15.42 23.11
N TYR A 108 7.63 15.62 21.83
CA TYR A 108 7.14 16.76 21.04
C TYR A 108 5.64 16.59 20.69
N ALA A 109 5.28 15.37 20.29
CA ALA A 109 3.92 15.01 19.92
C ALA A 109 3.58 13.60 20.43
N ALA A 110 2.29 13.32 20.54
CA ALA A 110 1.75 11.99 20.76
C ALA A 110 0.66 11.68 19.74
N ILE A 111 0.70 10.44 19.27
CA ILE A 111 -0.26 9.85 18.37
C ILE A 111 -0.98 8.75 19.14
N ILE A 112 -2.30 8.83 19.23
CA ILE A 112 -3.11 7.81 19.89
C ILE A 112 -3.94 7.11 18.82
N ILE A 113 -3.71 5.81 18.67
CA ILE A 113 -4.47 4.93 17.78
C ILE A 113 -5.68 4.45 18.58
N PRO A 114 -6.91 4.87 18.23
CA PRO A 114 -8.10 4.54 19.00
C PRO A 114 -8.49 3.07 18.86
N SER A 115 -9.34 2.58 19.77
CA SER A 115 -9.68 1.15 19.86
C SER A 115 -10.46 0.58 18.67
N ASN A 116 -11.12 1.44 17.90
CA ASN A 116 -11.90 1.10 16.70
C ASN A 116 -11.09 1.29 15.41
N PHE A 117 -9.79 1.59 15.50
CA PHE A 117 -8.98 1.93 14.35
C PHE A 117 -8.88 0.77 13.33
N SER A 118 -8.85 -0.49 13.78
CA SER A 118 -8.91 -1.64 12.85
C SER A 118 -10.30 -1.92 12.30
N GLU A 119 -11.37 -1.53 13.01
CA GLU A 119 -12.75 -1.77 12.60
C GLU A 119 -13.17 -0.86 11.44
N ASP A 120 -12.75 0.40 11.44
CA ASP A 120 -13.12 1.41 10.45
C ASP A 120 -12.57 1.17 9.02
N PRO A 121 -11.29 0.85 8.80
CA PRO A 121 -10.74 0.54 7.47
C PRO A 121 -11.15 -0.83 6.93
N ALA A 122 -11.48 -1.81 7.79
CA ALA A 122 -12.20 -2.99 7.35
C ALA A 122 -13.55 -2.61 6.75
N ASN A 123 -14.20 -1.58 7.32
CA ASN A 123 -15.39 -0.99 6.74
C ASN A 123 -15.09 -0.17 5.49
N VAL A 124 -13.93 0.47 5.30
CA VAL A 124 -13.60 1.21 4.05
C VAL A 124 -13.60 0.31 2.80
N VAL A 125 -13.28 -0.97 2.94
CA VAL A 125 -13.38 -1.96 1.84
C VAL A 125 -14.84 -2.28 1.50
N THR A 126 -15.77 -2.13 2.45
CA THR A 126 -17.20 -2.48 2.30
C THR A 126 -18.16 -1.28 2.23
N ASP A 127 -17.78 -0.10 2.73
CA ASP A 127 -18.57 1.14 2.81
C ASP A 127 -17.64 2.37 2.98
N SER A 128 -17.68 3.30 2.02
CA SER A 128 -16.73 4.42 1.89
C SER A 128 -16.90 5.57 2.90
N LYS A 129 -17.86 5.47 3.84
CA LYS A 129 -18.23 6.56 4.76
C LYS A 129 -17.44 6.60 6.08
N ASN A 130 -16.86 5.50 6.53
CA ASN A 130 -16.20 5.42 7.84
C ASN A 130 -14.67 5.41 7.68
N ARG A 131 -14.07 6.60 7.61
CA ARG A 131 -12.61 6.73 7.61
C ARG A 131 -12.11 6.68 9.06
N PRO A 132 -11.09 5.87 9.39
CA PRO A 132 -10.50 5.88 10.72
C PRO A 132 -9.98 7.28 11.07
N THR A 133 -10.37 7.77 12.24
CA THR A 133 -9.87 9.03 12.81
C THR A 133 -8.75 8.74 13.79
N LEU A 134 -7.83 9.69 13.95
CA LEU A 134 -6.68 9.60 14.84
C LEU A 134 -6.69 10.79 15.79
N GLU A 135 -6.27 10.57 17.03
CA GLU A 135 -6.06 11.66 17.99
C GLU A 135 -4.58 12.07 17.93
N TYR A 136 -4.31 13.29 17.48
CA TYR A 136 -2.98 13.89 17.43
C TYR A 136 -2.88 15.02 18.45
N TYR A 137 -1.89 14.94 19.32
CA TYR A 137 -1.62 15.93 20.36
C TYR A 137 -0.20 16.47 20.22
N VAL A 138 -0.04 17.79 20.27
CA VAL A 138 1.26 18.48 20.21
C VAL A 138 1.46 19.28 21.48
N ASN A 139 2.67 19.24 22.04
CA ASN A 139 3.02 20.12 23.15
C ASN A 139 3.37 21.53 22.62
N GLU A 140 2.36 22.39 22.46
CA GLU A 140 2.55 23.80 22.10
C GLU A 140 3.24 24.64 23.19
N LYS A 141 3.45 24.09 24.40
CA LYS A 141 3.94 24.81 25.58
C LYS A 141 5.45 24.71 25.81
N SER A 142 6.14 23.77 25.16
CA SER A 142 7.58 23.55 25.38
C SER A 142 8.52 24.45 24.54
N SER A 143 7.99 25.49 23.89
CA SER A 143 8.82 26.55 23.28
C SER A 143 8.40 27.94 23.77
N PRO A 144 9.01 28.46 24.86
CA PRO A 144 8.71 29.80 25.40
C PRO A 144 9.29 30.96 24.58
N ILE A 145 9.92 30.73 23.42
CA ILE A 145 10.56 31.79 22.62
C ILE A 145 10.20 31.66 21.14
N SER A 146 9.04 32.20 20.76
CA SER A 146 8.89 33.19 19.67
C SER A 146 7.46 33.16 19.12
N PRO A 147 6.63 34.18 19.42
CA PRO A 147 5.39 34.37 18.69
C PRO A 147 5.73 34.78 17.24
N LYS A 148 5.20 34.03 16.27
CA LYS A 148 5.12 34.36 14.82
C LYS A 148 6.38 34.26 13.93
N ILE A 149 7.49 33.65 14.38
CA ILE A 149 8.70 33.46 13.53
C ILE A 149 9.02 31.96 13.27
N THR A 150 8.42 31.01 14.01
CA THR A 150 8.75 29.56 13.94
C THR A 150 7.63 28.70 13.34
N ASP A 151 6.66 29.29 12.61
CA ASP A 151 5.55 28.52 12.05
C ASP A 151 6.02 27.49 11.01
N GLN A 152 7.08 27.78 10.24
CA GLN A 152 7.58 26.84 9.23
C GLN A 152 8.22 25.57 9.84
N GLY A 153 8.87 25.68 11.00
CA GLY A 153 9.54 24.54 11.65
C GLY A 153 8.54 23.57 12.26
N ALA A 154 7.62 24.08 13.08
CA ALA A 154 6.54 23.28 13.68
C ALA A 154 5.62 22.69 12.60
N THR A 155 5.22 23.49 11.61
CA THR A 155 4.44 22.99 10.46
C THR A 155 5.19 21.90 9.68
N THR A 156 6.52 21.98 9.60
CA THR A 156 7.30 20.95 8.88
C THR A 156 7.45 19.68 9.69
N VAL A 157 7.60 19.77 11.02
CA VAL A 157 7.58 18.57 11.89
C VAL A 157 6.19 17.93 11.85
N ASP A 158 5.13 18.72 12.01
CA ASP A 158 3.74 18.21 11.89
C ASP A 158 3.48 17.58 10.53
N ARG A 159 3.92 18.22 9.44
CA ARG A 159 3.80 17.67 8.09
C ARG A 159 4.61 16.40 7.92
N THR A 160 5.81 16.32 8.49
CA THR A 160 6.68 15.13 8.44
C THR A 160 6.05 13.98 9.22
N VAL A 161 5.57 14.23 10.43
CA VAL A 161 4.88 13.23 11.27
C VAL A 161 3.61 12.76 10.57
N ASN A 162 2.77 13.67 10.12
CA ASN A 162 1.52 13.35 9.41
C ASN A 162 1.79 12.57 8.12
N ASN A 163 2.75 13.00 7.28
CA ASN A 163 3.05 12.31 6.03
C ASN A 163 3.63 10.91 6.27
N THR A 164 4.53 10.77 7.26
CA THR A 164 5.13 9.47 7.60
C THR A 164 4.04 8.52 8.08
N PHE A 165 3.19 8.98 9.01
CA PHE A 165 2.09 8.18 9.52
C PHE A 165 1.06 7.80 8.45
N VAL A 166 0.62 8.78 7.64
CA VAL A 166 -0.32 8.54 6.53
C VAL A 166 0.27 7.58 5.50
N SER A 167 1.58 7.68 5.22
CA SER A 167 2.28 6.74 4.34
C SER A 167 2.29 5.33 4.91
N THR A 168 2.61 5.18 6.20
CA THR A 168 2.58 3.89 6.90
C THR A 168 1.19 3.26 6.86
N VAL A 169 0.14 4.02 7.20
CA VAL A 169 -1.25 3.55 7.10
C VAL A 169 -1.59 3.13 5.67
N SER A 170 -1.23 3.94 4.67
CA SER A 170 -1.49 3.64 3.26
C SER A 170 -0.77 2.37 2.81
N GLU A 171 0.46 2.15 3.27
CA GLU A 171 1.24 0.95 2.97
C GLU A 171 0.60 -0.30 3.59
N VAL A 172 0.22 -0.24 4.87
CA VAL A 172 -0.44 -1.35 5.57
C VAL A 172 -1.78 -1.67 4.91
N LEU A 173 -2.59 -0.67 4.59
CA LEU A 173 -3.87 -0.87 3.87
C LEU A 173 -3.64 -1.46 2.47
N THR A 174 -2.64 -0.99 1.73
CA THR A 174 -2.31 -1.52 0.41
C THR A 174 -1.82 -2.97 0.50
N LYS A 175 -1.00 -3.32 1.52
CA LYS A 175 -0.57 -4.69 1.80
C LYS A 175 -1.77 -5.59 2.14
N ALA A 176 -2.72 -5.11 2.94
CA ALA A 176 -3.95 -5.83 3.26
C ALA A 176 -4.80 -6.09 2.01
N VAL A 177 -5.04 -5.08 1.18
CA VAL A 177 -5.78 -5.20 -0.09
C VAL A 177 -5.07 -6.14 -1.07
N ASN A 178 -3.75 -6.03 -1.22
CA ASN A 178 -2.97 -6.89 -2.08
C ASN A 178 -2.95 -8.35 -1.58
N SER A 179 -2.96 -8.58 -0.27
CA SER A 179 -3.07 -9.92 0.31
C SER A 179 -4.45 -10.53 0.08
N ALA A 180 -5.51 -9.73 0.20
CA ALA A 180 -6.87 -10.13 -0.18
C ALA A 180 -6.96 -10.44 -1.68
N ASN A 181 -6.41 -9.58 -2.54
CA ASN A 181 -6.42 -9.76 -4.00
C ASN A 181 -5.53 -10.94 -4.46
N GLY A 182 -4.41 -11.19 -3.79
CA GLY A 182 -3.55 -12.37 -4.01
C GLY A 182 -4.25 -13.67 -3.61
N THR A 183 -5.04 -13.64 -2.54
CA THR A 183 -5.89 -14.77 -2.12
C THR A 183 -7.05 -14.98 -3.10
N ILE A 184 -7.63 -13.91 -3.63
CA ILE A 184 -8.68 -13.96 -4.67
C ILE A 184 -8.10 -14.51 -5.98
N ASN A 185 -6.94 -14.03 -6.45
CA ASN A 185 -6.30 -14.56 -7.68
C ASN A 185 -5.79 -16.01 -7.52
N GLY A 186 -5.31 -16.38 -6.33
CA GLY A 186 -4.96 -17.76 -6.00
C GLY A 186 -6.17 -18.71 -5.99
N LYS A 187 -7.32 -18.25 -5.48
CA LYS A 187 -8.60 -18.99 -5.53
C LYS A 187 -9.29 -18.92 -6.89
N THR A 188 -9.04 -17.92 -7.73
CA THR A 188 -9.57 -17.85 -9.10
C THR A 188 -9.03 -19.00 -9.94
N ASN A 189 -7.76 -19.39 -9.82
CA ASN A 189 -7.24 -20.57 -10.54
C ASN A 189 -7.81 -21.90 -10.01
N SER A 190 -8.10 -22.05 -8.71
CA SER A 190 -8.73 -23.28 -8.20
C SER A 190 -10.23 -23.33 -8.53
N PHE A 191 -10.94 -22.21 -8.42
CA PHE A 191 -12.38 -22.12 -8.68
C PHE A 191 -12.70 -22.20 -10.18
N VAL A 192 -11.90 -21.59 -11.06
CA VAL A 192 -12.05 -21.73 -12.51
C VAL A 192 -11.75 -23.17 -12.95
N ASN A 193 -10.78 -23.85 -12.34
CA ASN A 193 -10.46 -25.24 -12.67
C ASN A 193 -11.53 -26.22 -12.16
N GLU A 194 -12.09 -26.04 -10.95
CA GLU A 194 -13.21 -26.85 -10.46
C GLU A 194 -14.49 -26.61 -11.28
N THR A 195 -14.81 -25.35 -11.60
CA THR A 195 -15.96 -25.01 -12.43
C THR A 195 -15.82 -25.58 -13.85
N THR A 196 -14.60 -25.56 -14.42
CA THR A 196 -14.33 -26.16 -15.74
C THR A 196 -14.46 -27.68 -15.69
N ALA A 197 -13.97 -28.34 -14.64
CA ALA A 197 -14.09 -29.79 -14.46
C ALA A 197 -15.56 -30.25 -14.28
N GLU A 198 -16.40 -29.43 -13.65
CA GLU A 198 -17.82 -29.70 -13.48
C GLU A 198 -18.63 -29.44 -14.76
N LEU A 199 -18.26 -28.42 -15.54
CA LEU A 199 -18.78 -28.20 -16.90
C LEU A 199 -18.43 -29.36 -17.83
N ASP A 200 -17.21 -29.90 -17.73
CA ASP A 200 -16.74 -31.01 -18.56
C ASP A 200 -17.47 -32.33 -18.23
N LYS A 201 -17.78 -32.56 -16.94
CA LYS A 201 -18.68 -33.65 -16.50
C LYS A 201 -20.10 -33.47 -17.03
N THR A 202 -20.62 -32.25 -16.99
CA THR A 202 -21.96 -31.94 -17.50
C THR A 202 -22.05 -32.18 -19.01
N GLN A 203 -21.03 -31.77 -19.77
CA GLN A 203 -20.94 -32.02 -21.21
C GLN A 203 -20.88 -33.53 -21.53
N LYS A 204 -20.12 -34.30 -20.76
CA LYS A 204 -20.05 -35.76 -20.89
C LYS A 204 -21.41 -36.41 -20.60
N ASN A 205 -22.11 -35.98 -19.55
CA ASN A 205 -23.45 -36.48 -19.22
C ASN A 205 -24.47 -36.14 -20.31
N VAL A 206 -24.43 -34.94 -20.89
CA VAL A 206 -25.30 -34.55 -22.01
C VAL A 206 -25.03 -35.43 -23.24
N ASN A 207 -23.77 -35.73 -23.54
CA ASN A 207 -23.42 -36.64 -24.65
C ASN A 207 -23.87 -38.09 -24.38
N LEU A 208 -23.74 -38.56 -23.14
CA LEU A 208 -24.22 -39.89 -22.73
C LEU A 208 -25.76 -40.00 -22.83
N ILE A 209 -26.47 -38.93 -22.44
CA ILE A 209 -27.92 -38.86 -22.59
C ILE A 209 -28.31 -38.90 -24.07
N ARG A 210 -27.62 -38.15 -24.94
CA ARG A 210 -27.85 -38.20 -26.39
C ARG A 210 -27.62 -39.59 -26.97
N SER A 211 -26.52 -40.26 -26.62
CA SER A 211 -26.26 -41.62 -27.12
C SER A 211 -27.29 -42.63 -26.60
N THR A 212 -27.77 -42.45 -25.37
CA THR A 212 -28.83 -43.31 -24.81
C THR A 212 -30.16 -43.10 -25.52
N ILE A 213 -30.48 -41.85 -25.90
CA ILE A 213 -31.67 -41.52 -26.70
C ILE A 213 -31.55 -42.12 -28.11
N GLU A 214 -30.38 -42.04 -28.74
CA GLU A 214 -30.12 -42.68 -30.04
C GLU A 214 -30.27 -44.21 -29.99
N ASP A 215 -29.75 -44.85 -28.94
CA ASP A 215 -29.90 -46.30 -28.75
C ASP A 215 -31.36 -46.69 -28.47
N LEU A 216 -32.08 -45.91 -27.66
CA LEU A 216 -33.51 -46.08 -27.43
C LEU A 216 -34.33 -45.96 -28.72
N ASP A 217 -34.02 -44.97 -29.56
CA ASP A 217 -34.67 -44.79 -30.86
C ASP A 217 -34.41 -45.97 -31.80
N ALA A 218 -33.16 -46.45 -31.84
CA ALA A 218 -32.79 -47.64 -32.62
C ALA A 218 -33.46 -48.92 -32.10
N GLN A 219 -33.60 -49.08 -30.78
CA GLN A 219 -34.35 -50.20 -30.19
C GLN A 219 -35.84 -50.08 -30.51
N LEU A 220 -36.43 -48.88 -30.40
CA LEU A 220 -37.84 -48.63 -30.74
C LEU A 220 -38.14 -48.93 -32.22
N ALA A 221 -37.22 -48.57 -33.12
CA ALA A 221 -37.34 -48.87 -34.55
C ALA A 221 -37.35 -50.38 -34.86
N ASN A 222 -36.74 -51.20 -33.98
CA ASN A 222 -36.70 -52.65 -34.09
C ASN A 222 -37.88 -53.37 -33.41
N VAL A 223 -38.67 -52.68 -32.57
CA VAL A 223 -39.86 -53.25 -31.90
C VAL A 223 -40.90 -53.83 -32.88
N PRO A 224 -41.24 -53.18 -34.01
CA PRO A 224 -42.18 -53.73 -34.99
C PRO A 224 -41.71 -55.08 -35.56
N GLN A 225 -40.41 -55.22 -35.80
CA GLN A 225 -39.82 -56.45 -36.33
C GLN A 225 -39.84 -57.57 -35.29
N GLN A 226 -39.46 -57.27 -34.04
CA GLN A 226 -39.55 -58.25 -32.95
C GLN A 226 -40.99 -58.68 -32.65
N THR A 227 -41.95 -57.76 -32.68
CA THR A 227 -43.38 -58.10 -32.54
C THR A 227 -43.91 -58.91 -33.72
N GLN A 228 -43.40 -58.68 -34.93
CA GLN A 228 -43.76 -59.48 -36.10
C GLN A 228 -43.18 -60.91 -36.01
N SER A 229 -41.92 -61.06 -35.62
CA SER A 229 -41.30 -62.37 -35.40
C SER A 229 -41.95 -63.14 -34.25
N ALA A 230 -42.33 -62.45 -33.16
CA ALA A 230 -43.08 -63.06 -32.06
C ALA A 230 -44.48 -63.52 -32.50
N ARG A 231 -45.19 -62.72 -33.31
CA ARG A 231 -46.48 -63.12 -33.89
C ARG A 231 -46.35 -64.32 -34.82
N GLN A 232 -45.28 -64.40 -35.61
CA GLN A 232 -45.01 -65.56 -36.46
C GLN A 232 -44.74 -66.81 -35.63
N ALA A 233 -43.87 -66.73 -34.62
CA ALA A 233 -43.60 -67.85 -33.71
C ALA A 233 -44.86 -68.31 -32.95
N MET A 234 -45.72 -67.37 -32.51
CA MET A 234 -46.99 -67.74 -31.87
C MET A 234 -47.95 -68.43 -32.85
N ASN A 235 -48.03 -67.99 -34.10
CA ASN A 235 -48.83 -68.65 -35.13
C ASN A 235 -48.31 -70.07 -35.43
N ASP A 236 -46.99 -70.25 -35.51
CA ASP A 236 -46.38 -71.57 -35.74
C ASP A 236 -46.65 -72.54 -34.59
N VAL A 237 -46.61 -72.06 -33.34
CA VAL A 237 -46.96 -72.85 -32.16
C VAL A 237 -48.46 -73.19 -32.12
N GLN A 238 -49.34 -72.26 -32.51
CA GLN A 238 -50.77 -72.54 -32.62
C GLN A 238 -51.10 -73.55 -33.73
N LEU A 239 -50.40 -73.49 -34.86
CA LEU A 239 -50.52 -74.46 -35.94
C LEU A 239 -50.05 -75.86 -35.52
N ALA A 240 -48.94 -75.96 -34.79
CA ALA A 240 -48.43 -77.23 -34.27
C ALA A 240 -49.28 -77.83 -33.15
N ALA A 241 -50.03 -77.01 -32.41
CA ALA A 241 -50.95 -77.48 -31.37
C ALA A 241 -52.33 -77.92 -31.91
N ALA A 242 -52.65 -77.58 -33.17
CA ALA A 242 -53.92 -77.91 -33.83
C ALA A 242 -53.84 -79.15 -34.76
N SER A 243 -52.64 -79.72 -34.94
CA SER A 243 -52.36 -81.00 -35.62
C SER A 243 -52.22 -82.15 -34.63
#